data_AF-A4JMA2-F1
#
_entry.id   AF-A4JMA2-F1
#
_cell.length_a   1.000
_cell.length_b   1.000
_cell.length_c   1.000
_cell.angle_alpha   90.00
_cell.angle_beta   90.00
_cell.angle_gamma   90.00
#
_symmetry.space_group_name_H-M   'P 1'
#
loop_
_entity.id
_entity.type
_entity.pdbx_description
1 polymer ?
#
loop_
_entity_poly.entity_id
_entity_poly.type
_entity_poly.pdbx_seq_one_letter_code
_entity_poly.pdbx_strand_id
1 'polypeptide(L)'
;MPIMESWLAVHRKDFKHYSTLRKMLGTEEFYNATATLNGDAAVYSYGEIPVAARGGDSIARAIVFAVGQDDPAPSPPDNLAVTVMQGDRIFIFTEKATVKGMPACSVSNQQTSITYEQCFAKKLPSQSEYPKLVNQAQRLVDLVSPQLQR
;
A
#
# COMPACT_ATOMS: atom_id res chain seq x y z
N MET A 1 -11.94 -15.33 -17.55
CA MET A 1 -11.50 -14.80 -16.23
C MET A 1 -10.59 -13.61 -16.47
N PRO A 2 -10.68 -12.56 -15.66
CA PRO A 2 -9.72 -11.46 -15.65
C PRO A 2 -8.29 -11.95 -15.45
N ILE A 3 -7.30 -11.23 -16.00
CA ILE A 3 -5.89 -11.65 -15.98
C ILE A 3 -5.34 -11.82 -14.56
N MET A 4 -5.67 -10.89 -13.65
CA MET A 4 -5.15 -10.92 -12.28
C MET A 4 -5.77 -12.03 -11.43
N GLU A 5 -7.04 -12.36 -11.64
CA GLU A 5 -7.65 -13.53 -11.00
C GLU A 5 -7.01 -14.84 -11.52
N SER A 6 -6.70 -14.89 -12.81
CA SER A 6 -6.01 -16.03 -13.42
C SER A 6 -4.58 -16.18 -12.88
N TRP A 7 -3.85 -15.07 -12.75
CA TRP A 7 -2.51 -15.05 -12.15
C TRP A 7 -2.53 -15.56 -10.71
N LEU A 8 -3.45 -15.08 -9.87
CA LEU A 8 -3.56 -15.55 -8.47
C LEU A 8 -3.95 -17.03 -8.40
N ALA A 9 -4.79 -17.51 -9.31
CA ALA A 9 -5.15 -18.91 -9.38
C ALA A 9 -3.94 -19.83 -9.65
N VAL A 10 -2.99 -19.38 -10.49
CA VAL A 10 -1.75 -20.10 -10.79
C VAL A 10 -0.78 -20.07 -9.60
N HIS A 11 -0.69 -18.95 -8.87
CA HIS A 11 0.23 -18.75 -7.74
C HIS A 11 -0.40 -19.04 -6.37
N ARG A 12 -1.53 -19.75 -6.34
CA ARG A 12 -2.30 -20.00 -5.10
C ARG A 12 -1.51 -20.72 -4.00
N LYS A 13 -0.47 -21.46 -4.37
CA LYS A 13 0.42 -22.17 -3.44
C LYS A 13 1.38 -21.22 -2.72
N ASP A 14 1.71 -20.10 -3.33
CA ASP A 14 2.62 -19.10 -2.77
C ASP A 14 1.85 -18.12 -1.88
N PHE A 15 0.60 -17.82 -2.24
CA PHE A 15 -0.26 -16.85 -1.56
C PHE A 15 -1.44 -17.48 -0.80
N LYS A 16 -1.19 -18.57 -0.05
CA LYS A 16 -2.25 -19.37 0.62
C LYS A 16 -3.10 -18.56 1.60
N HIS A 17 -2.57 -17.48 2.15
CA HIS A 17 -3.28 -16.61 3.10
C HIS A 17 -4.30 -15.68 2.43
N TYR A 18 -4.22 -15.50 1.10
CA TYR A 18 -5.15 -14.68 0.35
C TYR A 18 -6.14 -15.54 -0.44
N SER A 19 -7.36 -15.66 0.10
CA SER A 19 -8.42 -16.45 -0.53
C SER A 19 -8.99 -15.82 -1.81
N THR A 20 -8.79 -14.52 -2.02
CA THR A 20 -9.31 -13.77 -3.18
C THR A 20 -8.38 -12.62 -3.55
N LEU A 21 -8.40 -12.20 -4.82
CA LEU A 21 -7.63 -11.04 -5.29
C LEU A 21 -8.00 -9.77 -4.51
N ARG A 22 -9.29 -9.56 -4.21
CA ARG A 22 -9.76 -8.43 -3.38
C ARG A 22 -9.09 -8.35 -2.00
N LYS A 23 -8.72 -9.49 -1.40
CA LYS A 23 -8.01 -9.53 -0.10
C LYS A 23 -6.53 -9.20 -0.24
N MET A 24 -5.91 -9.65 -1.33
CA MET A 24 -4.49 -9.43 -1.61
C MET A 24 -4.21 -8.00 -2.10
N LEU A 25 -5.13 -7.42 -2.86
CA LEU A 25 -4.94 -6.15 -3.55
C LEU A 25 -4.37 -5.05 -2.65
N GLY A 26 -3.32 -4.36 -3.12
CA GLY A 26 -2.76 -3.18 -2.46
C GLY A 26 -1.99 -3.46 -1.17
N THR A 27 -1.75 -4.73 -0.82
CA THR A 27 -0.82 -5.10 0.26
C THR A 27 0.63 -5.06 -0.22
N GLU A 28 1.57 -5.05 0.71
CA GLU A 28 3.00 -5.20 0.40
C GLU A 28 3.27 -6.45 -0.45
N GLU A 29 2.68 -7.58 -0.05
CA GLU A 29 2.84 -8.86 -0.74
C GLU A 29 2.27 -8.84 -2.15
N PHE A 30 1.17 -8.11 -2.39
CA PHE A 30 0.67 -7.86 -3.75
C PHE A 30 1.69 -7.12 -4.61
N TYR A 31 2.24 -6.01 -4.10
CA TYR A 31 3.17 -5.20 -4.88
C TYR A 31 4.47 -5.94 -5.17
N ASN A 32 5.01 -6.66 -4.18
CA ASN A 32 6.23 -7.47 -4.33
C ASN A 32 6.02 -8.65 -5.29
N ALA A 33 4.88 -9.34 -5.22
CA ALA A 33 4.60 -10.47 -6.10
C ALA A 33 4.36 -10.06 -7.57
N THR A 34 3.87 -8.85 -7.80
CA THR A 34 3.47 -8.37 -9.14
C THR A 34 4.48 -7.39 -9.75
N ALA A 35 5.51 -6.97 -9.01
CA ALA A 35 6.49 -5.97 -9.42
C ALA A 35 5.84 -4.66 -9.95
N THR A 36 4.65 -4.31 -9.44
CA THR A 36 3.83 -3.21 -9.98
C THR A 36 4.30 -1.82 -9.57
N LEU A 37 5.04 -1.70 -8.47
CA LEU A 37 5.59 -0.41 -8.00
C LEU A 37 7.08 -0.27 -8.33
N ASN A 38 7.84 -1.36 -8.23
CA ASN A 38 9.26 -1.41 -8.55
C ASN A 38 9.65 -2.86 -8.90
N GLY A 39 10.41 -3.05 -9.98
CA GLY A 39 10.86 -4.37 -10.42
C GLY A 39 12.24 -4.79 -9.89
N ASP A 40 13.00 -3.83 -9.35
CA ASP A 40 14.41 -4.01 -8.97
C ASP A 40 14.63 -3.88 -7.45
N ALA A 41 13.56 -3.63 -6.68
CA ALA A 41 13.59 -3.42 -5.24
C ALA A 41 12.29 -3.92 -4.59
N ALA A 42 12.40 -4.39 -3.34
CA ALA A 42 11.24 -4.74 -2.54
C ALA A 42 10.50 -3.48 -2.06
N VAL A 43 9.19 -3.59 -1.99
CA VAL A 43 8.28 -2.65 -1.36
C VAL A 43 8.18 -3.01 0.12
N TYR A 44 8.32 -2.00 0.97
CA TYR A 44 8.16 -2.11 2.43
C TYR A 44 7.02 -1.17 2.84
N SER A 45 5.95 -1.72 3.40
CA SER A 45 4.77 -0.96 3.81
C SER A 45 4.93 -0.41 5.22
N TYR A 46 4.76 0.89 5.36
CA TYR A 46 4.89 1.64 6.61
C TYR A 46 3.55 2.01 7.23
N GLY A 47 2.46 1.46 6.68
CA GLY A 47 1.11 1.65 7.18
C GLY A 47 0.08 1.87 6.07
N GLU A 48 -1.15 1.50 6.37
CA GLU A 48 -2.31 1.76 5.51
C GLU A 48 -2.83 3.18 5.73
N ILE A 49 -3.30 3.81 4.66
CA ILE A 49 -3.98 5.10 4.68
C ILE A 49 -5.47 4.86 4.42
N PRO A 50 -6.38 5.34 5.30
CA PRO A 50 -7.80 5.16 5.10
C PRO A 50 -8.27 5.93 3.87
N VAL A 51 -8.93 5.23 2.95
CA VAL A 51 -9.53 5.80 1.75
C VAL A 51 -10.91 5.19 1.50
N ALA A 52 -11.81 5.97 0.93
CA ALA A 52 -13.13 5.54 0.53
C ALA A 52 -13.17 5.27 -0.98
N ALA A 53 -13.54 4.04 -1.35
CA ALA A 53 -13.77 3.68 -2.75
C ALA A 53 -14.99 4.42 -3.34
N ARG A 54 -15.00 4.61 -4.66
CA ARG A 54 -16.12 5.22 -5.39
C ARG A 54 -16.79 4.17 -6.29
N GLY A 55 -18.12 4.06 -6.20
CA GLY A 55 -18.93 3.10 -6.96
C GLY A 55 -19.17 1.78 -6.21
N GLY A 56 -20.31 1.13 -6.48
CA GLY A 56 -20.86 0.05 -5.65
C GLY A 56 -19.95 -1.15 -5.42
N ASP A 57 -19.29 -1.65 -6.47
CA ASP A 57 -18.43 -2.85 -6.38
C ASP A 57 -16.93 -2.53 -6.28
N SER A 58 -16.59 -1.24 -6.10
CA SER A 58 -15.21 -0.77 -6.08
C SER A 58 -14.55 -1.01 -4.73
N ILE A 59 -13.25 -1.34 -4.73
CA ILE A 59 -12.41 -1.34 -3.53
C ILE A 59 -11.22 -0.42 -3.76
N ALA A 60 -10.81 0.28 -2.72
CA ALA A 60 -9.64 1.15 -2.74
C ALA A 60 -8.79 0.86 -1.51
N ARG A 61 -7.47 0.78 -1.72
CA ARG A 61 -6.48 0.66 -0.65
C ARG A 61 -5.35 1.63 -0.91
N ALA A 62 -4.77 2.14 0.17
CA ALA A 62 -3.64 3.04 0.09
C ALA A 62 -2.61 2.66 1.15
N ILE A 63 -1.33 2.72 0.77
CA ILE A 63 -0.21 2.52 1.70
C ILE A 63 0.80 3.64 1.54
N VAL A 64 1.46 4.00 2.63
CA VAL A 64 2.75 4.69 2.55
C VAL A 64 3.86 3.65 2.58
N PHE A 65 4.87 3.83 1.73
CA PHE A 65 5.88 2.80 1.52
C PHE A 65 7.25 3.39 1.18
N ALA A 66 8.27 2.57 1.40
CA ALA A 66 9.62 2.76 0.88
C ALA A 66 9.96 1.60 -0.06
N VAL A 67 10.96 1.81 -0.91
CA VAL A 67 11.56 0.74 -1.72
C VAL A 67 13.02 0.56 -1.34
N GLY A 68 13.50 -0.67 -1.34
CA GLY A 68 14.89 -1.01 -1.03
C GLY A 68 15.31 -2.34 -1.64
N GLN A 69 16.57 -2.45 -2.07
CA GLN A 69 17.18 -3.75 -2.40
C GLN A 69 17.51 -4.54 -1.12
N ASP A 70 17.93 -3.80 -0.10
CA ASP A 70 18.05 -4.24 1.28
C ASP A 70 16.93 -3.60 2.13
N ASP A 71 16.94 -3.89 3.43
CA ASP A 71 16.05 -3.26 4.41
C ASP A 71 16.21 -1.72 4.39
N PRO A 72 15.17 -0.95 4.03
CA PRO A 72 15.21 0.51 3.98
C PRO A 72 15.17 1.15 5.38
N ALA A 73 14.89 0.36 6.42
CA ALA A 73 14.95 0.84 7.79
C ALA A 73 16.39 1.25 8.18
N PRO A 74 16.55 2.31 9.00
CA PRO A 74 15.53 3.12 9.66
C PRO A 74 15.21 4.44 8.92
N SER A 75 14.87 4.40 7.62
CA SER A 75 14.48 5.59 6.85
C SER A 75 12.95 5.76 6.80
N PRO A 76 12.39 6.97 6.98
CA PRO A 76 10.95 7.17 6.81
C PRO A 76 10.51 6.88 5.37
N PRO A 77 9.26 6.45 5.15
CA PRO A 77 8.73 6.22 3.81
C PRO A 77 8.54 7.56 3.09
N ASP A 78 8.80 7.58 1.79
CA ASP A 78 8.71 8.77 0.95
C ASP A 78 7.76 8.61 -0.24
N ASN A 79 7.03 7.49 -0.30
CA ASN A 79 6.06 7.22 -1.36
C ASN A 79 4.68 6.88 -0.79
N LEU A 80 3.67 7.16 -1.60
CA LEU A 80 2.27 6.78 -1.39
C LEU A 80 1.82 5.98 -2.61
N ALA A 81 1.24 4.80 -2.38
CA ALA A 81 0.59 4.02 -3.42
C ALA A 81 -0.90 3.94 -3.13
N VAL A 82 -1.72 4.08 -4.17
CA VAL A 82 -3.16 3.90 -4.13
C VAL A 82 -3.55 2.88 -5.18
N THR A 83 -4.17 1.79 -4.74
CA THR A 83 -4.72 0.76 -5.62
C THR A 83 -6.25 0.77 -5.56
N VAL A 84 -6.90 0.91 -6.71
CA VAL A 84 -8.35 0.85 -6.86
C VAL A 84 -8.71 -0.29 -7.79
N MET A 85 -9.60 -1.17 -7.36
CA MET A 85 -10.21 -2.17 -8.24
C MET A 85 -11.67 -1.80 -8.50
N GLN A 86 -12.03 -1.68 -9.77
CA GLN A 86 -13.36 -1.37 -10.25
C GLN A 86 -13.77 -2.43 -11.29
N GLY A 87 -14.68 -3.31 -10.89
CA GLY A 87 -14.97 -4.53 -11.66
C GLY A 87 -13.70 -5.37 -11.84
N ASP A 88 -13.34 -5.64 -13.09
CA ASP A 88 -12.16 -6.44 -13.46
C ASP A 88 -10.90 -5.60 -13.69
N ARG A 89 -10.97 -4.27 -13.55
CA ARG A 89 -9.85 -3.36 -13.78
C ARG A 89 -9.21 -2.95 -12.46
N ILE A 90 -7.88 -2.90 -12.46
CA ILE A 90 -7.07 -2.43 -11.33
C ILE A 90 -6.30 -1.20 -11.79
N PHE A 91 -6.40 -0.13 -11.02
CA PHE A 91 -5.69 1.13 -11.21
C PHE A 91 -4.71 1.28 -10.05
N ILE A 92 -3.46 1.58 -10.35
CA ILE A 92 -2.41 1.79 -9.35
C ILE A 92 -1.83 3.18 -9.61
N PHE A 93 -1.86 4.03 -8.60
CA PHE A 93 -1.26 5.37 -8.62
C PHE A 93 -0.13 5.42 -7.61
N THR A 94 0.95 6.11 -7.97
CA THR A 94 2.06 6.41 -7.06
C THR A 94 2.33 7.90 -7.05
N GLU A 95 2.59 8.44 -5.87
CA GLU A 95 3.06 9.81 -5.68
C GLU A 95 4.13 9.84 -4.57
N LYS A 96 4.94 10.90 -4.56
CA LYS A 96 5.80 11.19 -3.41
C LYS A 96 4.96 11.60 -2.21
N ALA A 97 5.35 11.12 -1.04
CA ALA A 97 4.77 11.45 0.25
C ALA A 97 5.79 12.18 1.12
N THR A 98 5.33 13.11 1.93
CA THR A 98 6.17 13.75 2.95
C THR A 98 5.80 13.18 4.31
N VAL A 99 6.62 12.26 4.81
CA VAL A 99 6.47 11.65 6.15
C VAL A 99 7.74 11.94 6.94
N LYS A 100 7.60 12.50 8.14
CA LYS A 100 8.75 12.75 9.00
C LYS A 100 9.25 11.45 9.63
N GLY A 101 10.57 11.40 9.84
CA GLY A 101 11.19 10.37 10.68
C GLY A 101 10.57 10.38 12.09
N MET A 102 10.41 9.19 12.67
CA MET A 102 9.91 9.00 14.03
C MET A 102 11.03 8.41 14.89
N PRO A 103 11.80 9.24 15.63
CA PRO A 103 12.91 8.76 16.46
C PRO A 103 12.51 7.69 17.48
N ALA A 104 11.25 7.69 17.92
CA ALA A 104 10.72 6.67 18.80
C ALA A 104 10.66 5.25 18.17
N CYS A 105 10.70 5.15 16.84
CA CYS A 105 10.72 3.87 16.11
C CYS A 105 12.14 3.43 15.72
N SER A 106 13.10 4.34 15.64
CA SER A 106 14.49 4.01 15.29
C SER A 106 15.25 3.29 16.41
N VAL A 107 14.67 3.18 17.61
CA VAL A 107 15.30 2.48 18.73
C VAL A 107 14.95 1.00 18.64
N SER A 108 15.94 0.17 18.27
CA SER A 108 15.88 -1.28 18.40
C SER A 108 15.86 -1.65 19.89
N ASN A 109 14.68 -1.59 20.51
CA ASN A 109 14.49 -2.21 21.81
C ASN A 109 14.21 -3.69 21.56
N GLN A 110 15.20 -4.53 21.88
CA GLN A 110 15.09 -6.00 21.89
C GLN A 110 13.86 -6.49 22.68
N GLN A 111 13.25 -5.65 23.53
CA GLN A 111 12.04 -5.96 24.30
C GLN A 111 10.72 -5.97 23.50
N THR A 112 10.59 -5.35 22.33
CA THR A 112 9.26 -5.11 21.72
C THR A 112 8.88 -5.99 20.53
N SER A 113 9.77 -6.83 20.00
CA SER A 113 9.56 -7.73 18.85
C SER A 113 8.87 -7.12 17.61
N ILE A 114 8.75 -5.80 17.55
CA ILE A 114 8.02 -5.03 16.55
C ILE A 114 9.04 -4.43 15.60
N THR A 115 8.82 -4.58 14.30
CA THR A 115 9.75 -4.03 13.30
C THR A 115 9.63 -2.49 13.23
N TYR A 116 10.59 -1.86 12.58
CA TYR A 116 10.59 -0.42 12.35
C TYR A 116 9.32 0.04 11.60
N GLU A 117 8.92 -0.70 10.56
CA GLU A 117 7.71 -0.49 9.77
C GLU A 117 6.45 -0.62 10.62
N GLN A 118 6.36 -1.66 11.44
CA GLN A 118 5.22 -1.91 12.32
C GLN A 118 5.08 -0.82 13.39
N CYS A 119 6.20 -0.34 13.95
CA CYS A 119 6.20 0.82 14.84
C CYS A 119 5.70 2.08 14.12
N PHE A 120 6.19 2.31 12.89
CA PHE A 120 5.77 3.44 12.06
C PHE A 120 4.28 3.38 11.78
N ALA A 121 3.77 2.25 11.30
CA ALA A 121 2.34 2.04 11.00
C ALA A 121 1.46 2.37 12.21
N LYS A 122 1.90 1.96 13.41
CA LYS A 122 1.17 2.24 14.66
C LYS A 122 1.16 3.72 15.04
N LYS A 123 2.24 4.46 14.77
CA LYS A 123 2.41 5.86 15.18
C LYS A 123 2.04 6.87 14.10
N LEU A 124 1.91 6.44 12.84
CA LEU A 124 1.60 7.28 11.69
C LEU A 124 0.29 8.06 11.84
N PRO A 125 -0.83 7.48 12.32
CA PRO A 125 -2.08 8.23 12.50
C PRO A 125 -1.99 9.40 13.49
N SER A 126 -1.02 9.37 14.40
CA SER A 126 -0.80 10.43 15.39
C SER A 126 0.11 11.56 14.90
N GLN A 127 0.65 11.46 13.67
CA GLN A 127 1.52 12.50 13.13
C GLN A 127 0.73 13.69 12.58
N SER A 128 1.35 14.87 12.65
CA SER A 128 0.74 16.14 12.20
C SER A 128 0.38 16.16 10.71
N GLU A 129 1.14 15.45 9.90
CA GLU A 129 1.00 15.34 8.45
C GLU A 129 -0.02 14.29 8.01
N TYR A 130 -0.48 13.42 8.91
CA TYR A 130 -1.35 12.31 8.58
C TYR A 130 -2.64 12.72 7.83
N PRO A 131 -3.36 13.80 8.22
CA PRO A 131 -4.52 14.26 7.45
C PRO A 131 -4.18 14.66 6.01
N LYS A 132 -2.97 15.17 5.75
CA LYS A 132 -2.53 15.52 4.39
C LYS A 132 -2.31 14.26 3.55
N LEU A 133 -1.73 13.20 4.14
CA LEU A 133 -1.56 11.90 3.48
C LEU A 133 -2.91 11.27 3.12
N VAL A 134 -3.86 11.31 4.06
CA VAL A 134 -5.24 10.84 3.83
C VAL A 134 -5.89 11.59 2.66
N ASN A 135 -5.81 12.92 2.65
CA ASN A 135 -6.35 13.74 1.57
C ASN A 135 -5.67 13.48 0.22
N GLN A 136 -4.34 13.30 0.22
CA GLN A 136 -3.57 12.97 -0.98
C GLN A 136 -4.01 11.61 -1.55
N ALA A 137 -4.13 10.59 -0.69
CA ALA A 137 -4.57 9.27 -1.09
C ALA A 137 -6.02 9.28 -1.62
N GLN A 138 -6.91 9.99 -0.94
CA GLN A 138 -8.31 10.10 -1.37
C GLN A 138 -8.43 10.78 -2.74
N ARG A 139 -7.63 11.82 -3.00
CA ARG A 139 -7.61 12.49 -4.32
C ARG A 139 -7.25 11.51 -5.43
N LEU A 140 -6.29 10.62 -5.21
CA LEU A 140 -5.91 9.60 -6.20
C LEU A 140 -7.04 8.59 -6.44
N VAL A 141 -7.76 8.19 -5.39
CA VAL A 141 -8.96 7.33 -5.55
C VAL A 141 -10.03 8.03 -6.39
N ASP A 142 -10.22 9.32 -6.17
CA ASP A 142 -11.24 10.12 -6.87
C ASP A 142 -10.98 10.27 -8.38
N LEU A 143 -9.74 10.03 -8.85
CA LEU A 143 -9.40 9.98 -10.28
C LEU A 143 -10.06 8.81 -11.02
N VAL A 144 -10.44 7.74 -10.31
CA VAL A 144 -11.07 6.54 -10.88
C VAL A 144 -12.60 6.71 -11.01
N SER A 145 -13.11 7.95 -10.91
CA SER A 145 -14.54 8.25 -10.95
C SER A 145 -15.25 7.67 -12.19
N PRO A 146 -16.46 7.09 -12.05
CA PRO A 146 -17.23 6.51 -13.15
C PRO A 146 -17.53 7.49 -14.30
N GLN A 147 -17.48 8.80 -14.07
CA GLN A 147 -17.81 9.84 -15.07
C GLN A 147 -16.73 10.05 -16.14
N LEU A 148 -15.47 9.67 -15.87
CA LEU A 148 -14.34 9.83 -16.81
C LEU A 148 -14.19 8.67 -17.80
N GLN A 149 -15.09 7.68 -17.75
CA GLN A 149 -15.04 6.47 -18.59
C GLN A 149 -16.19 6.36 -19.61
N ARG A 150 -16.90 7.48 -19.89
CA ARG A 150 -17.85 7.56 -21.01
C ARG A 150 -17.22 8.22 -22.23
#